data_AF-A0A0F8ZBX3-F1
#
_entry.id   AF-A0A0F8ZBX3-F1
#
_cell.length_a   1.000
_cell.length_b   1.000
_cell.length_c   1.000
_cell.angle_alpha   90.00
_cell.angle_beta   90.00
_cell.angle_gamma   90.00
#
_symmetry.space_group_name_H-M   'P 1'
#
loop_
_entity.id
_entity.type
_entity.pdbx_description
1 polymer ?
#
loop_
_entity_poly.entity_id
_entity_poly.type
_entity_poly.pdbx_seq_one_letter_code
_entity_poly.pdbx_strand_id
1 'polypeptide(L)' 'MRKLTHLNDQGEAHMVDVGGKTVTTRQATAESTVSMQPETLELILS' A
#
# COMPACT_ATOMS: atom_id res chain seq x y z
N MET A 1 22.23 7.34 -1.44
CA MET A 1 20.91 6.87 -1.91
C MET A 1 20.51 5.64 -1.11
N ARG A 2 19.23 5.48 -0.74
CA ARG A 2 18.73 4.32 0.02
C ARG A 2 18.43 3.18 -0.95
N LYS A 3 18.96 1.97 -0.71
CA LYS A 3 18.71 0.79 -1.55
C LYS A 3 17.22 0.41 -1.50
N LEU A 4 16.59 0.26 -2.66
CA LEU A 4 15.22 -0.24 -2.76
C LEU A 4 15.22 -1.74 -2.50
N THR A 5 14.26 -2.23 -1.71
CA THR A 5 14.22 -3.66 -1.35
C THR A 5 13.37 -4.49 -2.30
N HIS A 6 12.41 -3.91 -3.03
CA HIS A 6 11.54 -4.66 -3.94
C HIS A 6 12.06 -4.71 -5.40
N LEU A 7 13.22 -4.08 -5.67
CA LEU A 7 13.86 -4.09 -6.99
C LEU A 7 15.24 -4.75 -6.89
N ASN A 8 15.59 -5.56 -7.90
CA ASN A 8 16.94 -6.16 -8.01
C ASN A 8 17.94 -5.11 -8.53
N ASP A 9 19.20 -5.50 -8.70
CA ASP A 9 20.26 -4.58 -9.13
C ASP A 9 20.10 -4.15 -10.61
N GLN A 10 19.27 -4.85 -11.40
CA GLN A 10 18.85 -4.48 -12.75
C GLN A 10 17.62 -3.55 -12.76
N GLY A 11 17.01 -3.27 -11.61
CA GLY A 11 15.80 -2.47 -11.48
C GLY A 11 14.49 -3.22 -11.73
N GLU A 12 14.54 -4.55 -11.87
CA GLU A 12 13.37 -5.40 -12.07
C GLU A 12 12.74 -5.76 -10.72
N ALA A 13 11.42 -5.94 -10.71
CA ALA A 13 10.70 -6.32 -9.50
C ALA A 13 11.11 -7.73 -9.01
N HIS A 14 11.33 -7.87 -7.70
CA HIS A 14 11.52 -9.17 -7.06
C HIS A 14 10.86 -9.19 -5.69
N MET A 15 10.49 -10.40 -5.23
CA MET A 15 9.96 -10.60 -3.89
C MET A 15 11.11 -10.73 -2.90
N VAL A 16 11.04 -9.97 -1.80
CA VAL A 16 12.04 -10.04 -0.73
C VAL A 16 11.84 -11.32 0.07
N ASP A 17 12.92 -12.09 0.25
CA ASP A 17 12.92 -13.21 1.19
C ASP A 17 12.76 -12.70 2.63
N VAL A 18 11.74 -13.20 3.32
CA VAL A 18 11.43 -12.89 4.72
C VAL A 18 11.45 -14.12 5.62
N GLY A 19 11.84 -15.30 5.11
CA GLY A 19 11.78 -16.57 5.83
C GLY A 19 12.61 -16.61 7.12
N GLY A 20 13.69 -15.83 7.20
CA GLY A 20 14.52 -15.71 8.40
C GLY A 20 14.04 -14.66 9.42
N LYS A 21 12.93 -13.95 9.18
CA LYS A 21 12.46 -12.89 10.09
C LYS A 21 11.68 -13.48 11.26
N THR A 22 11.93 -12.97 12.46
CA THR A 22 11.15 -13.34 13.65
C THR A 22 9.67 -13.01 13.45
N VAL A 23 8.81 -13.97 13.77
CA VAL A 23 7.37 -13.80 13.75
C VAL A 23 6.94 -12.83 14.85
N THR A 24 6.18 -11.81 14.49
CA THR A 24 5.63 -10.79 15.39
C THR A 24 4.23 -10.43 14.95
N THR A 25 3.31 -10.12 15.87
CA THR A 25 2.00 -9.57 15.50
C THR A 25 2.17 -8.19 14.87
N ARG A 26 1.59 -7.99 13.67
CA ARG A 26 1.65 -6.73 12.93
C ARG A 26 0.25 -6.39 12.41
N GLN A 27 -0.12 -5.13 12.53
CA GLN A 27 -1.38 -4.60 11.99
C GLN A 27 -1.10 -3.22 11.36
N ALA A 28 -1.80 -2.94 10.27
CA ALA A 28 -1.82 -1.62 9.65
C ALA A 28 -3.26 -1.30 9.23
N THR A 29 -3.65 -0.04 9.37
CA THR A 29 -4.92 0.50 8.89
C THR A 29 -4.62 1.56 7.84
N ALA A 30 -5.36 1.55 6.73
CA ALA A 30 -5.26 2.56 5.69
C ALA A 30 -6.66 3.13 5.41
N GLU A 31 -6.72 4.42 5.06
CA GLU A 31 -7.92 5.11 4.62
C GLU A 31 -7.65 5.91 3.35
N SER A 32 -8.71 6.26 2.63
CA SER A 32 -8.66 7.18 1.50
C SER A 32 -9.91 8.04 1.45
N THR A 33 -9.79 9.19 0.78
CA THR A 33 -10.91 10.12 0.57
C THR A 33 -11.12 10.29 -0.92
N VAL A 34 -12.39 10.27 -1.35
CA VAL A 34 -12.78 10.62 -2.70
C VAL A 34 -13.46 11.98 -2.66
N SER A 35 -12.91 12.94 -3.39
CA SER A 35 -13.54 14.24 -3.59
C SER A 35 -14.52 14.17 -4.76
N MET A 36 -15.72 14.71 -4.59
CA MET A 36 -16.78 14.73 -5.59
C MET A 36 -17.67 15.96 -5.44
N GLN A 37 -18.53 16.19 -6.43
CA GLN A 37 -19.53 17.27 -6.37
C GLN A 37 -20.63 16.91 -5.35
N PRO A 38 -21.23 17.90 -4.66
CA PRO A 38 -22.32 17.66 -3.72
C PRO A 38 -23.48 16.84 -4.31
N GLU A 39 -23.85 17.11 -5.56
CA GLU A 39 -24.92 16.41 -6.28
C GLU A 39 -24.59 14.93 -6.49
N THR A 40 -23.30 14.60 -6.65
CA THR A 40 -22.85 13.19 -6.73
C THR A 40 -23.02 12.48 -5.40
N LEU A 41 -22.72 13.18 -4.30
CA LEU A 41 -22.91 12.62 -2.96
C LEU A 41 -24.40 12.44 -2.64
N GLU A 42 -25.24 13.40 -3.01
CA GLU A 42 -26.70 13.31 -2.83
C GLU A 42 -27.29 12.07 -3.51
N LEU A 43 -26.86 11.77 -4.74
CA LEU A 43 -27.29 10.56 -5.46
C LEU A 43 -26.82 9.25 -4.82
N ILE A 44 -25.70 9.26 -4.09
CA ILE A 44 -25.20 8.07 -3.37
C ILE A 44 -25.97 7.83 -2.06
N LEU A 45 -26.45 8.91 -1.43
CA LEU A 45 -27.11 8.86 -0.12
C LEU A 45 -28.63 8.63 -0.18
N SER A 46 -29.27 8.79 -1.34
CA SER A 46 -30.72 8.57 -1.56
C SER A 46 -31.07 7.09 -1.70
#